data_AF-A0A0F8UBQ7-F1
#
_entry.id   AF-A0A0F8UBQ7-F1
#
_cell.length_a   1.000
_cell.length_b   1.000
_cell.length_c   1.000
_cell.angle_alpha   90.00
_cell.angle_beta   90.00
_cell.angle_gamma   90.00
#
_symmetry.space_group_name_H-M   'P 1'
#
loop_
_entity.id
_entity.type
_entity.pdbx_description
1 polymer ?
#
loop_
_entity_poly.entity_id
_entity_poly.type
_entity_poly.pdbx_seq_one_letter_code
_entity_poly.pdbx_strand_id
1 'polypeptide(L)'
;VYEPLLIVGADKFAGVDIRVRVTGGGHVSQVYAIRQAIAKSLVAYYQKYVDEHSKNQLKQAFVQYDRTLLVADNRRAEPKKFGGRGARARYQKSYR
;
A
#
# COMPACT_ATOMS: atom_id res chain seq x y z
N VAL A 1 -4.17 -7.82 -5.32
CA VAL A 1 -2.73 -7.87 -5.71
C VAL A 1 -2.54 -7.52 -7.18
N TYR A 2 -3.34 -8.05 -8.11
CA TYR A 2 -3.17 -7.86 -9.56
C TYR A 2 -3.51 -6.47 -10.11
N GLU A 3 -4.15 -5.61 -9.33
CA GLU A 3 -4.54 -4.25 -9.76
C GLU A 3 -3.40 -3.45 -10.42
N PRO A 4 -2.16 -3.39 -9.89
CA PRO A 4 -1.08 -2.64 -10.54
C PRO A 4 -0.74 -3.15 -11.94
N LEU A 5 -0.89 -4.46 -12.18
CA LEU A 5 -0.67 -5.08 -13.48
C LEU A 5 -1.81 -4.74 -14.45
N LEU A 6 -3.06 -4.80 -13.99
CA LEU A 6 -4.24 -4.55 -14.80
C LEU A 6 -4.39 -3.06 -15.21
N ILE A 7 -4.02 -2.14 -14.33
CA ILE A 7 -4.11 -0.69 -14.59
C ILE A 7 -3.16 -0.25 -15.70
N VAL A 8 -1.95 -0.81 -15.69
CA VAL A 8 -0.85 -0.35 -16.55
C VAL A 8 -0.68 -1.23 -17.80
N GLY A 9 -1.20 -2.45 -17.77
CA GLY A 9 -1.06 -3.43 -18.84
C GLY A 9 0.17 -4.33 -18.64
N ALA A 10 0.06 -5.57 -19.10
CA ALA A 10 1.11 -6.58 -18.98
C ALA A 10 2.40 -6.20 -19.73
N ASP A 11 2.28 -5.43 -20.81
CA ASP A 11 3.40 -5.02 -21.67
C ASP A 11 4.47 -4.25 -20.91
N LYS A 12 4.05 -3.42 -19.94
CA LYS A 12 4.98 -2.61 -19.13
C LYS A 12 5.74 -3.44 -18.10
N PHE A 13 5.31 -4.67 -17.84
CA PHE A 13 5.95 -5.63 -16.94
C PHE A 13 6.77 -6.69 -17.67
N ALA A 14 6.66 -6.80 -19.00
CA ALA A 14 7.30 -7.87 -19.78
C ALA A 14 8.83 -7.94 -19.65
N GLY A 15 9.49 -6.81 -19.35
CA GLY A 15 10.94 -6.72 -19.15
C GLY A 15 11.41 -6.75 -17.69
N VAL A 16 10.53 -6.99 -16.73
CA VAL A 16 10.85 -6.85 -15.28
C VAL A 16 10.45 -8.11 -14.52
N ASP A 17 11.43 -8.78 -13.90
CA ASP A 17 11.18 -9.83 -12.92
C ASP A 17 11.09 -9.24 -11.51
N ILE A 18 10.04 -9.62 -10.76
CA ILE A 18 9.71 -9.03 -9.46
C ILE A 18 9.59 -10.14 -8.41
N ARG A 19 10.53 -10.15 -7.45
CA ARG A 19 10.48 -11.03 -6.28
C ARG A 19 10.07 -10.24 -5.04
N VAL A 20 8.94 -10.62 -4.43
CA VAL A 20 8.41 -9.96 -3.23
C VAL A 20 8.50 -10.89 -2.01
N ARG A 21 9.05 -10.38 -0.90
CA ARG A 21 9.02 -11.02 0.42
C ARG A 21 8.36 -10.07 1.41
N VAL A 22 7.39 -10.55 2.18
CA VAL A 22 6.66 -9.75 3.18
C VAL A 22 6.71 -10.45 4.53
N THR A 23 6.91 -9.67 5.59
CA THR A 23 6.98 -10.15 6.98
C THR A 23 6.21 -9.21 7.90
N GLY A 24 5.52 -9.76 8.90
CA GLY A 24 4.70 -8.99 9.85
C GLY A 24 3.31 -8.63 9.29
N GLY A 25 2.48 -8.01 10.14
CA GLY A 25 1.07 -7.73 9.82
C GLY A 25 0.18 -8.97 9.80
N GLY A 26 -1.11 -8.78 9.48
CA GLY A 26 -2.06 -9.86 9.19
C GLY A 26 -2.23 -10.11 7.69
N HIS A 27 -2.94 -11.18 7.33
CA HIS A 27 -3.13 -11.62 5.93
C HIS A 27 -3.54 -10.49 4.97
N VAL A 28 -4.58 -9.73 5.33
CA VAL A 28 -5.08 -8.65 4.50
C VAL A 28 -4.08 -7.51 4.37
N SER A 29 -3.43 -7.10 5.47
CA SER A 29 -2.41 -6.03 5.42
C SER A 29 -1.19 -6.42 4.58
N GLN A 30 -0.81 -7.70 4.56
CA GLN A 30 0.26 -8.19 3.71
C GLN A 30 -0.12 -8.10 2.22
N VAL A 31 -1.36 -8.44 1.87
CA VAL A 31 -1.88 -8.26 0.50
C VAL A 31 -1.79 -6.81 0.03
N TYR A 32 -2.18 -5.86 0.89
CA TYR A 32 -2.02 -4.42 0.59
C TYR A 32 -0.55 -4.02 0.45
N ALA A 33 0.34 -4.55 1.30
CA ALA A 33 1.77 -4.28 1.21
C ALA A 33 2.38 -4.80 -0.10
N ILE A 34 2.03 -6.01 -0.53
CA ILE A 34 2.48 -6.59 -1.82
C ILE A 34 2.01 -5.70 -2.98
N ARG A 35 0.73 -5.32 -2.97
CA ARG A 35 0.14 -4.45 -4.00
C ARG A 35 0.92 -3.15 -4.13
N GLN A 36 1.23 -2.52 -3.00
CA GLN A 36 1.96 -1.27 -2.95
C GLN A 36 3.43 -1.42 -3.38
N ALA A 37 4.08 -2.53 -2.99
CA ALA A 37 5.46 -2.81 -3.35
C ALA A 37 5.63 -2.94 -4.87
N ILE A 38 4.73 -3.67 -5.54
CA ILE A 38 4.75 -3.87 -7.00
C ILE A 38 4.59 -2.53 -7.74
N ALA A 39 3.63 -1.70 -7.34
CA ALA A 39 3.41 -0.40 -7.97
C ALA A 39 4.62 0.54 -7.79
N LYS A 40 5.18 0.60 -6.58
CA LYS A 40 6.37 1.42 -6.30
C LYS A 40 7.62 0.93 -7.05
N SER A 41 7.85 -0.38 -7.11
CA SER A 41 9.02 -0.93 -7.79
C SER A 41 8.97 -0.65 -9.29
N LEU A 42 7.79 -0.72 -9.92
CA LEU A 42 7.62 -0.38 -11.33
C LEU A 42 7.94 1.10 -11.59
N VAL A 43 7.37 2.01 -10.80
CA VAL A 43 7.63 3.46 -10.96
C VAL A 43 9.12 3.77 -10.77
N ALA A 44 9.77 3.14 -9.77
CA ALA A 44 11.20 3.32 -9.51
C ALA A 44 12.07 2.74 -10.64
N TYR A 45 11.68 1.61 -11.24
CA TYR A 45 12.39 1.03 -12.38
C TYR A 45 12.34 1.96 -13.59
N TYR A 46 11.16 2.46 -13.97
CA TYR A 46 11.02 3.40 -15.09
C TYR A 46 11.75 4.71 -14.84
N GLN A 47 11.78 5.20 -13.60
CA GLN A 47 12.54 6.39 -13.23
C GLN A 47 14.06 6.24 -13.49
N LYS A 48 14.61 5.04 -13.29
CA LYS A 48 16.05 4.80 -13.39
C LYS A 48 16.51 4.28 -14.76
N TYR A 49 15.70 3.45 -15.42
CA TYR A 49 16.14 2.66 -16.57
C TYR A 49 15.42 2.96 -17.89
N VAL A 50 14.35 3.77 -17.88
CA VAL A 50 13.56 4.05 -19.08
C VAL A 50 13.55 5.55 -19.37
N ASP A 51 12.59 6.31 -18.83
CA ASP A 51 12.49 7.76 -19.02
C ASP A 51 11.48 8.39 -18.03
N GLU A 52 11.61 9.71 -17.80
CA GLU A 52 10.74 10.45 -16.88
C GLU A 52 9.30 10.64 -17.41
N HIS A 53 9.09 10.66 -18.73
CA HIS A 53 7.77 10.84 -19.32
C HIS A 53 6.89 9.60 -19.06
N SER A 54 7.37 8.42 -19.42
CA SER A 54 6.72 7.13 -19.16
C SER A 54 6.46 6.94 -17.67
N LYS A 55 7.43 7.27 -16.81
CA LYS A 55 7.26 7.20 -15.35
C LYS A 55 6.15 8.13 -14.84
N ASN A 56 6.02 9.34 -15.39
CA ASN A 56 4.96 10.26 -14.97
C ASN A 56 3.58 9.78 -15.44
N GLN A 57 3.47 9.17 -16.62
CA GLN A 57 2.24 8.51 -17.08
C GLN A 57 1.83 7.36 -16.13
N LEU A 58 2.77 6.49 -15.77
CA LEU A 58 2.53 5.40 -14.80
C LEU A 58 2.06 5.93 -13.44
N LYS A 59 2.74 6.97 -12.95
CA LYS A 59 2.39 7.61 -11.67
C LYS A 59 0.98 8.22 -11.73
N GLN A 60 0.62 8.90 -12.82
CA GLN A 60 -0.71 9.45 -13.01
C GLN A 60 -1.78 8.36 -13.06
N ALA A 61 -1.56 7.29 -13.82
CA ALA A 61 -2.48 6.15 -13.90
C ALA A 61 -2.73 5.50 -12.52
N PHE A 62 -1.66 5.29 -11.73
CA PHE A 62 -1.81 4.74 -10.38
C PHE A 62 -2.53 5.69 -9.43
N VAL A 63 -2.22 6.99 -9.44
CA VAL A 63 -2.90 7.97 -8.57
C VAL A 63 -4.38 8.13 -8.95
N GLN A 64 -4.70 8.08 -10.24
CA GLN A 64 -6.07 8.19 -10.74
C GLN A 64 -6.92 7.02 -10.27
N TYR A 65 -6.36 5.81 -10.21
CA TYR A 65 -7.07 4.64 -9.71
C TYR A 65 -7.15 4.63 -8.17
N ASP A 66 -6.00 4.62 -7.50
CA ASP A 66 -5.93 4.57 -6.03
C ASP A 66 -4.58 5.10 -5.52
N ARG A 67 -4.63 6.22 -4.78
CA ARG A 67 -3.46 6.86 -4.18
C ARG A 67 -2.67 5.92 -3.26
N THR A 68 -3.32 4.94 -2.63
CA THR A 68 -2.68 4.02 -1.69
C THR A 68 -1.75 3.01 -2.38
N LEU A 69 -1.77 2.91 -3.71
CA LEU A 69 -0.78 2.17 -4.50
C LEU A 69 0.62 2.79 -4.41
N LEU A 70 0.71 4.10 -4.22
CA LEU A 70 1.99 4.81 -4.15
C LEU A 70 2.28 5.37 -2.76
N VAL A 71 1.26 5.78 -2.01
CA VAL A 71 1.43 6.36 -0.66
C VAL A 71 0.97 5.35 0.38
N ALA A 72 1.80 5.10 1.41
CA ALA A 72 1.44 4.14 2.45
C ALA A 72 0.39 4.73 3.37
N ASP A 73 -0.52 3.89 3.83
CA ASP A 73 -1.45 4.24 4.91
C ASP A 73 -0.65 4.45 6.21
N ASN A 74 -0.76 5.64 6.79
CA ASN A 74 -0.02 6.02 7.98
C ASN A 74 -0.67 5.53 9.29
N ARG A 75 -1.89 4.96 9.21
CA ARG A 75 -2.66 4.55 10.38
C ARG A 75 -1.94 3.45 11.16
N ARG A 76 -1.91 3.60 12.49
CA ARG A 76 -1.41 2.60 13.44
C ARG A 76 -2.37 2.48 14.60
N ALA A 77 -2.39 1.31 15.24
CA ALA A 77 -3.22 1.08 16.41
C ALA A 77 -2.78 2.01 17.56
N GLU A 78 -3.73 2.78 18.10
CA GLU A 78 -3.48 3.64 19.26
C GLU A 78 -3.16 2.77 20.49
N PRO A 79 -2.22 3.18 21.37
CA PRO A 79 -1.96 2.46 22.61
C PRO A 79 -3.18 2.41 23.52
N LYS A 80 -3.37 1.27 24.22
CA LYS A 80 -4.40 1.14 25.27
C LYS A 80 -4.20 2.21 26.35
N LYS A 81 -5.30 2.79 26.82
CA LYS A 81 -5.31 3.72 27.97
C LYS A 81 -5.90 3.02 29.20
N PHE A 82 -5.52 3.45 30.40
CA PHE A 82 -6.05 2.88 31.65
C PHE A 82 -7.55 3.15 31.81
N GLY A 83 -8.22 2.41 32.70
CA GLY A 83 -9.64 2.62 32.98
C GLY A 83 -10.60 2.17 31.88
N GLY A 84 -10.16 1.24 31.03
CA GLY A 84 -11.02 0.57 30.05
C GLY A 84 -10.30 -0.50 29.23
N ARG A 85 -11.03 -1.12 28.31
CA ARG A 85 -10.54 -2.27 27.51
C ARG A 85 -9.67 -1.87 26.31
N GLY A 86 -9.79 -0.64 25.81
CA GLY A 86 -9.12 -0.20 24.58
C GLY A 86 -8.52 1.20 24.66
N ALA A 87 -8.12 1.74 23.51
CA ALA A 87 -7.54 3.08 23.43
C ALA A 87 -8.54 4.17 23.90
N ARG A 88 -9.81 4.06 23.47
CA ARG A 88 -10.87 5.05 23.73
C ARG A 88 -12.02 4.53 24.61
N ALA A 89 -12.18 3.21 24.73
CA ALA A 89 -13.23 2.61 25.55
C ALA A 89 -12.93 2.80 27.04
N ARG A 90 -13.93 3.20 27.83
CA ARG A 90 -13.88 3.32 29.30
C ARG A 90 -14.78 2.29 29.95
N TYR A 91 -14.46 1.86 31.16
CA TYR A 91 -15.36 1.01 31.94
C TYR A 91 -16.64 1.76 32.29
N GLN A 92 -17.77 1.08 32.16
CA GLN A 92 -19.08 1.63 32.48
C GLN A 92 -19.16 1.98 33.97
N LYS A 93 -19.67 3.16 34.29
CA LYS A 93 -19.99 3.57 35.66
C LYS A 93 -21.44 3.20 35.97
N SER A 94 -21.72 2.81 37.21
CA SER A 94 -23.04 2.34 37.66
C SER A 94 -23.99 3.44 38.12
N TYR A 95 -23.54 4.69 38.18
CA TYR A 95 -24.32 5.79 38.75
C TYR A 95 -25.45 6.21 37.81
N ARG A 96 -26.64 5.69 38.13
CA ARG A 96 -27.93 6.31 37.92
C ARG A 96 -28.20 7.27 39.07
#